data_AF-A0A7D9JZ82-F1
#
_entry.id   AF-A0A7D9JZ82-F1
#
_cell.length_a   1.000
_cell.length_b   1.000
_cell.length_c   1.000
_cell.angle_alpha   90.00
_cell.angle_beta   90.00
_cell.angle_gamma   90.00
#
_symmetry.space_group_name_H-M   'P 1'
#
loop_
_entity.id
_entity.type
_entity.pdbx_description
1 polymer ?
#
loop_
_entity_poly.entity_id
_entity_poly.type
_entity_poly.pdbx_seq_one_letter_code
_entity_poly.pdbx_strand_id
1 'polypeptide(L)'
;MDFFEDFGVISRIVGEDDVSTASDEEVKHAAYADDLDGAGVLGCLRTWWNQVVHFGPLLGYYPKASKTWLVVKEDRVDAARKIFADTDINITSEGRAYLGGFVGSKESRENYVKELVKKWCKQLMKLPQIAQSEPQATYAAFVSGFQHKLTYYMHTLPNLGPLLQPFDEILNHHFIPAITEGHHCSQDERKLLSLPARFGGLAIPIFSQIAEREYEYSKKASQQLTENIKSQTVEYSFDNTAHHSTKSDIKRSRNLEHEQIHAGLQERINQKRANEIAQMKRASNWLTSLPIREENYVLNKREFYDAIRMRYRWPLKFIPTTCACGKRFSVDHALSCLKGGFVHQRHDEIRDLCGQTATEISNDVEIEPNLLPLT
;
A
#
# COMPACT_ATOMS: atom_id res chain seq x y z
N MET A 1 -29.53 30.65 -0.96
CA MET A 1 -28.65 31.84 -0.98
C MET A 1 -27.45 31.48 -0.13
N ASP A 2 -26.29 31.59 -0.77
CA ASP A 2 -24.93 31.54 -0.23
C ASP A 2 -24.42 30.21 0.33
N PHE A 3 -24.03 29.29 -0.58
CA PHE A 3 -23.19 28.13 -0.25
C PHE A 3 -22.25 27.68 -1.40
N PHE A 4 -21.92 28.58 -2.33
CA PHE A 4 -21.05 28.27 -3.49
C PHE A 4 -19.91 29.30 -3.68
N GLU A 5 -19.39 29.85 -2.58
CA GLU A 5 -18.20 30.69 -2.60
C GLU A 5 -17.05 29.93 -1.93
N ASP A 6 -16.44 28.99 -2.65
CA ASP A 6 -15.01 28.65 -2.52
C ASP A 6 -14.64 27.37 -3.29
N PHE A 7 -14.78 27.41 -4.61
CA PHE A 7 -14.16 26.41 -5.48
C PHE A 7 -12.94 27.03 -6.19
N GLY A 8 -11.83 26.30 -6.15
CA GLY A 8 -10.51 26.75 -6.54
C GLY A 8 -9.97 25.90 -7.66
N VAL A 9 -10.29 26.30 -8.89
CA VAL A 9 -9.76 25.72 -10.12
C VAL A 9 -8.24 25.91 -10.20
N ILE A 10 -7.48 24.82 -10.36
CA ILE A 10 -6.06 24.86 -10.74
C ILE A 10 -6.00 24.47 -12.21
N SER A 11 -5.84 25.46 -13.08
CA SER A 11 -5.44 25.17 -14.45
C SER A 11 -3.91 25.19 -14.57
N ARG A 12 -3.32 24.16 -15.16
CA ARG A 12 -1.89 24.14 -15.44
C ARG A 12 -1.63 24.24 -16.92
N ILE A 13 -0.70 25.12 -17.27
CA ILE A 13 -0.20 25.27 -18.63
C ILE A 13 1.22 24.71 -18.68
N VAL A 14 1.50 23.72 -19.53
CA VAL A 14 2.83 23.08 -19.68
C VAL A 14 3.42 23.38 -21.06
N GLY A 15 4.58 24.05 -21.10
CA GLY A 15 5.36 24.20 -22.34
C GLY A 15 6.38 23.08 -22.50
N GLU A 16 5.98 21.96 -23.13
CA GLU A 16 6.90 20.87 -23.51
C GLU A 16 7.02 20.76 -25.03
N ASP A 17 8.25 20.92 -25.54
CA ASP A 17 8.64 20.45 -26.87
C ASP A 17 9.52 19.21 -26.70
N ASP A 18 8.94 18.04 -27.01
CA ASP A 18 9.59 16.81 -27.45
C ASP A 18 8.59 16.01 -28.34
N VAL A 19 7.97 16.70 -29.30
CA VAL A 19 7.19 16.06 -30.38
C VAL A 19 7.67 16.63 -31.71
N SER A 20 8.77 16.07 -32.22
CA SER A 20 9.16 16.30 -33.60
C SER A 20 8.17 15.59 -34.53
N THR A 21 7.12 16.30 -34.98
CA THR A 21 6.47 16.15 -36.32
C THR A 21 5.21 17.02 -36.46
N ALA A 22 5.34 18.14 -37.18
CA ALA A 22 4.39 18.73 -38.14
C ALA A 22 2.89 18.88 -37.78
N SER A 23 2.52 19.11 -36.51
CA SER A 23 1.14 19.48 -36.10
C SER A 23 1.08 20.51 -34.95
N ASP A 24 2.09 21.39 -34.86
CA ASP A 24 2.43 22.19 -33.68
C ASP A 24 1.61 23.48 -33.45
N GLU A 25 0.39 23.60 -33.98
CA GLU A 25 -0.43 24.83 -33.83
C GLU A 25 -1.54 24.73 -32.77
N GLU A 26 -1.85 23.55 -32.23
CA GLU A 26 -3.02 23.34 -31.35
C GLU A 26 -2.63 22.94 -29.92
N VAL A 27 -3.31 23.53 -28.93
CA VAL A 27 -3.10 23.22 -27.51
C VAL A 27 -3.76 21.88 -27.19
N LYS A 28 -2.98 20.93 -26.68
CA LYS A 28 -3.53 19.68 -26.14
C LYS A 28 -4.02 19.94 -24.74
N HIS A 29 -5.23 19.51 -24.41
CA HIS A 29 -5.81 19.75 -23.10
C HIS A 29 -6.38 18.48 -22.47
N ALA A 30 -6.39 18.44 -21.14
CA ALA A 30 -6.96 17.35 -20.37
C ALA A 30 -7.74 17.94 -19.20
N ALA A 31 -8.86 17.33 -18.83
CA ALA A 31 -9.63 17.73 -17.66
C ALA A 31 -9.81 16.55 -16.71
N TYR A 32 -9.62 16.78 -15.42
CA TYR A 32 -9.94 15.84 -14.37
C TYR A 32 -10.82 16.53 -13.33
N ALA A 33 -12.12 16.24 -13.37
CA ALA A 33 -13.13 16.98 -12.62
C ALA A 33 -13.06 18.49 -12.94
N ASP A 34 -12.72 19.33 -11.96
CA ASP A 34 -12.58 20.78 -12.09
C ASP A 34 -11.15 21.25 -12.43
N ASP A 35 -10.17 20.34 -12.43
CA ASP A 35 -8.81 20.65 -12.87
C ASP A 35 -8.73 20.55 -14.41
N LEU A 36 -8.36 21.65 -15.07
CA LEU A 36 -8.22 21.74 -16.54
C LEU A 36 -6.80 22.14 -16.91
N ASP A 37 -6.17 21.35 -17.77
CA ASP A 37 -4.77 21.51 -18.08
C ASP A 37 -4.56 21.62 -19.59
N GLY A 38 -3.59 22.42 -19.99
CA GLY A 38 -3.24 22.65 -21.38
C GLY A 38 -1.73 22.53 -21.58
N ALA A 39 -1.30 21.93 -22.69
CA ALA A 39 0.09 21.83 -23.07
C ALA A 39 0.29 22.27 -24.53
N GLY A 40 1.33 23.06 -24.78
CA GLY A 40 1.64 23.57 -26.11
C GLY A 40 2.60 24.76 -26.11
N VAL A 41 2.64 25.48 -27.23
CA VAL A 41 3.48 26.67 -27.41
C VAL A 41 2.89 27.87 -26.66
N LEU A 42 3.73 28.71 -26.05
CA LEU A 42 3.31 29.85 -25.20
C LEU A 42 2.25 30.76 -25.83
N GLY A 43 2.37 31.06 -27.13
CA GLY A 43 1.40 31.91 -27.85
C GLY A 43 0.03 31.24 -27.95
N CYS A 44 -0.01 29.97 -28.38
CA CYS A 44 -1.25 29.20 -28.48
C CYS A 44 -1.90 28.99 -27.10
N LEU A 45 -1.08 28.71 -26.09
CA LEU A 45 -1.52 28.59 -24.70
C LEU A 45 -2.17 29.88 -24.18
N ARG A 46 -1.65 31.05 -24.58
CA ARG A 46 -2.27 32.32 -24.21
C ARG A 46 -3.63 32.50 -24.86
N THR A 47 -3.74 32.20 -26.15
CA THR A 47 -5.02 32.24 -26.87
C THR A 47 -6.02 31.28 -26.25
N TRP A 48 -5.59 30.05 -25.94
CA TRP A 48 -6.41 29.04 -25.27
C TRP A 48 -6.87 29.50 -23.88
N TRP A 49 -5.98 30.07 -23.06
CA TRP A 49 -6.36 30.64 -21.76
C TRP A 49 -7.45 31.72 -21.90
N ASN A 50 -7.30 32.63 -22.86
CA ASN A 50 -8.30 33.67 -23.10
C ASN A 50 -9.66 33.07 -23.49
N GLN A 51 -9.67 31.99 -24.28
CA GLN A 51 -10.89 31.25 -24.63
C GLN A 51 -11.51 30.58 -23.39
N VAL A 52 -10.70 29.96 -22.53
CA VAL A 52 -11.19 29.36 -21.28
C VAL A 52 -11.80 30.40 -20.35
N VAL A 53 -11.20 31.60 -20.24
CA VAL A 53 -11.77 32.70 -19.44
C VAL A 53 -13.06 33.25 -20.06
N HIS A 54 -13.14 33.33 -21.39
CA HIS A 54 -14.31 33.87 -22.08
C HIS A 54 -15.50 32.91 -22.08
N PHE A 55 -15.26 31.64 -22.46
CA PHE A 55 -16.31 30.64 -22.63
C PHE A 55 -16.58 29.81 -21.37
N GLY A 56 -15.61 29.67 -20.47
CA GLY A 56 -15.76 28.91 -19.23
C GLY A 56 -16.97 29.33 -18.40
N PRO A 57 -17.18 30.64 -18.12
CA PRO A 57 -18.31 31.11 -17.31
C PRO A 57 -19.68 30.72 -17.88
N LEU A 58 -19.81 30.61 -19.21
CA LEU A 58 -21.04 30.16 -19.86
C LEU A 58 -21.38 28.69 -19.55
N LEU A 59 -20.37 27.91 -19.17
CA LEU A 59 -20.47 26.50 -18.77
C LEU A 59 -20.44 26.33 -17.24
N GLY A 60 -20.48 27.43 -16.48
CA GLY A 60 -20.36 27.42 -15.01
C GLY A 60 -18.93 27.20 -14.50
N TYR A 61 -17.92 27.26 -15.37
CA TYR A 61 -16.52 27.11 -15.03
C TYR A 61 -15.83 28.47 -14.91
N TYR A 62 -15.40 28.85 -13.71
CA TYR A 62 -14.82 30.16 -13.44
C TYR A 62 -13.31 30.05 -13.16
N PRO A 63 -12.46 30.15 -14.21
CA PRO A 63 -11.03 30.03 -14.04
C PRO A 63 -10.46 31.18 -13.19
N LYS A 64 -9.62 30.85 -12.21
CA LYS A 64 -8.99 31.82 -11.31
C LYS A 64 -7.49 31.93 -11.64
N ALA A 65 -7.09 33.00 -12.33
CA ALA A 65 -5.70 33.26 -12.72
C ALA A 65 -4.71 33.13 -11.54
N SER A 66 -5.08 33.64 -10.37
CA SER A 66 -4.24 33.58 -9.16
C SER A 66 -3.95 32.16 -8.65
N LYS A 67 -4.78 31.18 -9.02
CA LYS A 67 -4.61 29.75 -8.71
C LYS A 67 -4.03 28.96 -9.88
N THR A 68 -3.99 29.55 -11.08
CA THR A 68 -3.41 28.99 -12.30
C THR A 68 -1.89 29.07 -12.28
N TRP A 69 -1.25 28.03 -12.80
CA TRP A 69 0.20 27.94 -12.89
C TRP A 69 0.66 27.59 -14.29
N LEU A 70 1.55 28.42 -14.83
CA LEU A 70 2.27 28.19 -16.06
C LEU A 70 3.66 27.63 -15.72
N VAL A 71 3.93 26.41 -16.19
CA VAL A 71 5.21 25.73 -15.99
C VAL A 71 5.97 25.70 -17.31
N VAL A 72 7.13 26.34 -17.31
CA VAL A 72 7.92 26.62 -18.52
C VAL A 72 9.37 26.24 -18.29
N LYS A 73 10.08 25.92 -19.37
CA LYS A 73 11.53 25.74 -19.33
C LYS A 73 12.22 27.06 -18.94
N GLU A 74 13.39 26.97 -18.32
CA GLU A 74 14.11 28.12 -17.75
C GLU A 74 14.45 29.20 -18.80
N ASP A 75 14.79 28.79 -20.03
CA ASP A 75 15.05 29.64 -21.18
C ASP A 75 13.83 30.42 -21.69
N ARG A 76 12.62 30.01 -21.29
CA ARG A 76 11.34 30.59 -21.74
C ARG A 76 10.62 31.40 -20.67
N VAL A 77 11.16 31.51 -19.46
CA VAL A 77 10.54 32.25 -18.35
C VAL A 77 10.30 33.71 -18.73
N ASP A 78 11.28 34.38 -19.34
CA ASP A 78 11.14 35.79 -19.72
C ASP A 78 10.12 35.99 -20.84
N ALA A 79 10.07 35.07 -21.81
CA ALA A 79 9.06 35.09 -22.86
C ALA A 79 7.65 34.86 -22.27
N ALA A 80 7.51 33.89 -21.35
CA ALA A 80 6.26 33.62 -20.66
C ALA A 80 5.80 34.83 -19.84
N ARG A 81 6.69 35.47 -19.08
CA ARG A 81 6.39 36.69 -18.32
C ARG A 81 5.92 37.83 -19.19
N LYS A 82 6.47 37.98 -20.40
CA LYS A 82 6.01 38.99 -21.37
C LYS A 82 4.63 38.67 -21.94
N ILE A 83 4.40 37.42 -22.34
CA ILE A 83 3.14 36.98 -22.98
C ILE A 83 1.96 36.95 -21.99
N PHE A 84 2.25 36.68 -20.71
CA PHE A 84 1.25 36.58 -19.65
C PHE A 84 1.31 37.77 -18.67
N ALA A 85 1.97 38.87 -19.03
CA ALA A 85 2.21 40.03 -18.16
C ALA A 85 0.92 40.69 -17.66
N ASP A 86 -0.12 40.67 -18.47
CA ASP A 86 -1.46 41.22 -18.20
C ASP A 86 -2.40 40.20 -17.53
N THR A 87 -1.86 39.08 -17.04
CA THR A 87 -2.62 38.07 -16.30
C THR A 87 -2.02 37.83 -14.92
N ASP A 88 -2.86 37.52 -13.93
CA ASP A 88 -2.42 37.14 -12.58
C ASP A 88 -1.94 35.67 -12.50
N ILE A 89 -1.48 35.08 -13.62
CA ILE A 89 -1.02 33.69 -13.67
C ILE A 89 0.37 33.58 -13.05
N ASN A 90 0.53 32.58 -12.19
CA ASN A 90 1.83 32.28 -11.59
C ASN A 90 2.72 31.53 -12.59
N ILE A 91 3.99 31.92 -12.71
CA ILE A 91 4.95 31.29 -13.62
C ILE A 91 6.08 30.64 -12.82
N THR A 92 6.39 29.38 -13.11
CA THR A 92 7.53 28.65 -12.49
C THR A 92 8.34 27.87 -13.51
N SER A 93 9.66 27.86 -13.34
CA SER A 93 10.59 27.00 -14.07
C SER A 93 10.97 25.72 -13.31
N GLU A 94 10.82 25.72 -11.99
CA GLU A 94 11.22 24.59 -11.16
C GLU A 94 10.27 23.41 -11.33
N GLY A 95 8.99 23.68 -11.59
CA GLY A 95 7.95 22.66 -11.66
C GLY A 95 6.94 22.76 -10.53
N ARG A 96 6.01 21.80 -10.51
CA ARG A 96 4.91 21.76 -9.54
C ARG A 96 4.32 20.35 -9.45
N ALA A 97 3.81 20.00 -8.27
CA ALA A 97 2.98 18.83 -8.09
C ALA A 97 1.64 18.99 -8.84
N TYR A 98 1.15 17.89 -9.42
CA TYR A 98 -0.11 17.89 -10.18
C TYR A 98 -0.71 16.48 -10.22
N LEU A 99 -1.99 16.36 -9.81
CA LEU A 99 -2.74 15.09 -9.72
C LEU A 99 -1.95 13.90 -9.14
N GLY A 100 -1.16 14.17 -8.09
CA GLY A 100 -0.30 13.18 -7.43
C GLY A 100 1.06 12.95 -8.10
N GLY A 101 1.25 13.38 -9.35
CA GLY A 101 2.51 13.42 -10.05
C GLY A 101 3.28 14.74 -9.85
N PHE A 102 4.30 14.94 -10.67
CA PHE A 102 5.12 16.15 -10.69
C PHE A 102 5.55 16.45 -12.12
N VAL A 103 5.35 17.69 -12.56
CA VAL A 103 5.81 18.16 -13.87
C VAL A 103 6.82 19.29 -13.64
N GLY A 104 7.92 19.25 -14.36
CA GLY A 104 9.07 20.14 -14.17
C GLY A 104 10.39 19.41 -14.35
N SER A 105 11.48 20.01 -13.88
CA SER A 105 12.81 19.43 -14.02
C SER A 105 12.96 18.13 -13.21
N LYS A 106 13.89 17.27 -13.66
CA LYS A 106 14.23 16.03 -12.95
C LYS A 106 14.68 16.30 -11.52
N GLU A 107 15.50 17.33 -11.31
CA GLU A 107 16.03 17.73 -10.01
C GLU A 107 14.92 18.16 -9.04
N SER A 108 14.03 19.04 -9.49
CA SER A 108 12.90 19.50 -8.67
C SER A 108 11.95 18.36 -8.31
N ARG A 109 11.73 17.42 -9.24
CA ARG A 109 10.95 16.20 -8.96
C ARG A 109 11.61 15.36 -7.86
N GLU A 110 12.91 15.13 -7.95
CA GLU A 110 13.63 14.36 -6.93
C GLU A 110 13.56 15.04 -5.56
N ASN A 111 13.70 16.37 -5.51
CA ASN A 111 13.55 17.14 -4.27
C ASN A 111 12.13 17.05 -3.69
N TYR A 112 11.11 17.16 -4.53
CA TYR A 112 9.72 16.97 -4.12
C TYR A 112 9.48 15.57 -3.54
N VAL A 113 9.98 14.53 -4.20
CA VAL A 113 9.85 13.15 -3.72
C VAL A 113 10.61 12.94 -2.42
N LYS A 114 11.81 13.49 -2.25
CA LYS A 114 12.56 13.41 -0.99
C LYS A 114 11.77 13.99 0.19
N GLU A 115 11.14 15.15 0.01
CA GLU A 115 10.30 15.74 1.06
C GLU A 115 9.03 14.92 1.34
N LEU A 116 8.41 14.34 0.31
CA LEU A 116 7.31 13.40 0.48
C LEU A 116 7.72 12.15 1.28
N VAL A 117 8.84 11.51 0.91
CA VAL A 117 9.37 10.33 1.59
C VAL A 117 9.69 10.67 3.04
N LYS A 118 10.32 11.81 3.31
CA LYS A 118 10.60 12.29 4.68
C LYS A 118 9.32 12.42 5.50
N LYS A 119 8.25 12.98 4.92
CA LYS A 119 6.93 13.05 5.55
C LYS A 119 6.37 11.65 5.84
N TRP A 120 6.47 10.72 4.88
CA TRP A 120 5.99 9.35 5.06
C TRP A 120 6.78 8.58 6.12
N CYS A 121 8.11 8.70 6.13
CA CYS A 121 8.98 8.14 7.16
C CYS A 121 8.57 8.64 8.56
N LYS A 122 8.32 9.95 8.71
CA LYS A 122 7.83 10.52 9.98
C LYS A 122 6.48 9.94 10.40
N GLN A 123 5.57 9.71 9.45
CA GLN A 123 4.27 9.09 9.72
C GLN A 123 4.42 7.60 10.08
N LEU A 124 5.23 6.85 9.33
CA LEU A 124 5.49 5.43 9.57
C LEU A 124 6.08 5.20 10.95
N MET A 125 6.99 6.07 11.41
CA MET A 125 7.60 5.98 12.75
C MET A 125 6.60 6.07 13.92
N LYS A 126 5.35 6.49 13.68
CA LYS A 126 4.29 6.43 14.69
C LYS A 126 3.72 5.03 14.89
N LEU A 127 3.69 4.20 13.84
CA LEU A 127 3.13 2.86 13.91
C LEU A 127 3.90 1.94 14.91
N PRO A 128 5.24 1.88 14.92
CA PRO A 128 5.99 1.11 15.92
C PRO A 128 5.65 1.46 17.37
N GLN A 129 5.30 2.73 17.65
CA GLN A 129 4.92 3.18 19.00
C GLN A 129 3.57 2.58 19.41
N ILE A 130 2.60 2.58 18.50
CA ILE A 130 1.27 2.00 18.72
C ILE A 130 1.37 0.47 18.86
N ALA A 131 2.24 -0.17 18.08
CA ALA A 131 2.45 -1.62 18.10
C ALA A 131 2.87 -2.17 19.48
N GLN A 132 3.42 -1.32 20.36
CA GLN A 132 3.75 -1.72 21.74
C GLN A 132 2.52 -2.07 22.57
N SER A 133 1.35 -1.51 22.24
CA SER A 133 0.07 -1.79 22.91
C SER A 133 -0.83 -2.63 22.01
N GLU A 134 -0.99 -2.23 20.74
CA GLU A 134 -1.95 -2.77 19.80
C GLU A 134 -1.25 -3.28 18.52
N PRO A 135 -0.50 -4.39 18.57
CA PRO A 135 0.29 -4.87 17.43
C PRO A 135 -0.56 -5.34 16.26
N GLN A 136 -1.70 -6.00 16.52
CA GLN A 136 -2.62 -6.46 15.46
C GLN A 136 -3.23 -5.28 14.71
N ALA A 137 -3.77 -4.28 15.43
CA ALA A 137 -4.33 -3.08 14.83
C ALA A 137 -3.28 -2.30 14.04
N THR A 138 -2.05 -2.21 14.57
CA THR A 138 -0.93 -1.56 13.88
C THR A 138 -0.59 -2.26 12.56
N TYR A 139 -0.53 -3.60 12.57
CA TYR A 139 -0.30 -4.39 11.37
C TYR A 139 -1.43 -4.19 10.34
N ALA A 140 -2.70 -4.30 10.78
CA ALA A 140 -3.86 -4.09 9.93
C ALA A 140 -3.92 -2.68 9.33
N ALA A 141 -3.63 -1.64 10.13
CA ALA A 141 -3.60 -0.26 9.65
C ALA A 141 -2.52 -0.03 8.58
N PHE A 142 -1.37 -0.69 8.71
CA PHE A 142 -0.32 -0.63 7.71
C PHE A 142 -0.74 -1.34 6.40
N VAL A 143 -1.19 -2.58 6.50
CA VAL A 143 -1.51 -3.43 5.33
C VAL A 143 -2.80 -2.98 4.64
N SER A 144 -3.85 -2.63 5.37
CA SER A 144 -5.12 -2.25 4.76
C SER A 144 -5.23 -0.76 4.43
N GLY A 145 -4.28 0.07 4.90
CA GLY A 145 -4.35 1.52 4.74
C GLY A 145 -3.05 2.14 4.25
N PHE A 146 -2.02 2.17 5.11
CA PHE A 146 -0.81 2.98 4.87
C PHE A 146 -0.09 2.59 3.58
N GLN A 147 0.04 1.29 3.26
CA GLN A 147 0.75 0.86 2.07
C GLN A 147 0.12 1.37 0.76
N HIS A 148 -1.19 1.52 0.70
CA HIS A 148 -1.89 1.96 -0.52
C HIS A 148 -1.56 3.40 -0.90
N LYS A 149 -1.23 4.23 0.10
CA LYS A 149 -0.71 5.57 -0.14
C LYS A 149 0.60 5.54 -0.93
N LEU A 150 1.51 4.63 -0.60
CA LEU A 150 2.77 4.47 -1.34
C LEU A 150 2.53 3.90 -2.73
N THR A 151 1.61 2.92 -2.85
CA THR A 151 1.21 2.35 -4.14
C THR A 151 0.76 3.43 -5.10
N TYR A 152 -0.08 4.37 -4.66
CA TYR A 152 -0.52 5.51 -5.47
C TYR A 152 0.65 6.33 -6.04
N TYR A 153 1.64 6.69 -5.21
CA TYR A 153 2.80 7.47 -5.69
C TYR A 153 3.74 6.65 -6.58
N MET A 154 3.93 5.35 -6.30
CA MET A 154 4.70 4.47 -7.19
C MET A 154 4.02 4.31 -8.55
N HIS A 155 2.70 4.45 -8.64
CA HIS A 155 1.97 4.39 -9.92
C HIS A 155 2.03 5.67 -10.73
N THR A 156 2.36 6.82 -10.12
CA THR A 156 2.28 8.15 -10.75
C THR A 156 3.66 8.75 -11.05
N LEU A 157 4.69 8.35 -10.31
CA LEU A 157 6.01 8.96 -10.37
C LEU A 157 7.08 7.92 -10.76
N PRO A 158 7.93 8.21 -11.76
CA PRO A 158 8.99 7.29 -12.19
C PRO A 158 10.20 7.33 -11.26
N ASN A 159 11.04 6.28 -11.27
CA ASN A 159 12.33 6.20 -10.59
C ASN A 159 12.27 6.43 -9.06
N LEU A 160 11.19 6.02 -8.39
CA LEU A 160 11.07 6.14 -6.94
C LEU A 160 11.94 5.16 -6.15
N GLY A 161 12.37 4.05 -6.76
CA GLY A 161 13.02 2.94 -6.07
C GLY A 161 14.17 3.37 -5.13
N PRO A 162 15.20 4.08 -5.63
CA PRO A 162 16.32 4.53 -4.79
C PRO A 162 15.89 5.47 -3.66
N LEU A 163 14.88 6.31 -3.88
CA LEU A 163 14.41 7.29 -2.90
C LEU A 163 13.60 6.64 -1.77
N LEU A 164 13.11 5.42 -1.95
CA LEU A 164 12.33 4.68 -0.95
C LEU A 164 13.18 3.83 -0.01
N GLN A 165 14.51 3.78 -0.18
CA GLN A 165 15.40 3.05 0.73
C GLN A 165 15.24 3.44 2.21
N PRO A 166 15.18 4.74 2.59
CA PRO A 166 14.99 5.12 3.98
C PRO A 166 13.66 4.63 4.56
N PHE A 167 12.63 4.49 3.72
CA PHE A 167 11.33 3.98 4.12
C PHE A 167 11.40 2.48 4.41
N ASP A 168 12.06 1.71 3.55
CA ASP A 168 12.29 0.27 3.76
C ASP A 168 13.18 0.01 4.99
N GLU A 169 14.17 0.86 5.26
CA GLU A 169 14.99 0.78 6.47
C GLU A 169 14.14 0.92 7.74
N ILE A 170 13.19 1.87 7.78
CA ILE A 170 12.27 2.02 8.91
C ILE A 170 11.39 0.77 9.07
N LEU A 171 10.93 0.18 7.96
CA LEU A 171 10.18 -1.06 8.03
C LEU A 171 11.02 -2.18 8.65
N ASN A 172 12.29 -2.31 8.24
CA ASN A 172 13.19 -3.37 8.67
C ASN A 172 13.63 -3.22 10.13
N HIS A 173 13.94 -2.00 10.56
CA HIS A 173 14.59 -1.75 11.85
C HIS A 173 13.64 -1.27 12.95
N HIS A 174 12.45 -0.78 12.61
CA HIS A 174 11.49 -0.27 13.59
C HIS A 174 10.13 -0.95 13.52
N PHE A 175 9.51 -1.00 12.34
CA PHE A 175 8.14 -1.52 12.23
C PHE A 175 8.05 -3.04 12.41
N ILE A 176 8.80 -3.82 11.61
CA ILE A 176 8.79 -5.27 11.69
C ILE A 176 9.19 -5.74 13.09
N PRO A 177 10.29 -5.25 13.70
CA PRO A 177 10.60 -5.59 15.09
C PRO A 177 9.47 -5.27 16.07
N ALA A 178 8.76 -4.13 15.92
CA ALA A 178 7.68 -3.78 16.83
C ALA A 178 6.47 -4.75 16.76
N ILE A 179 6.10 -5.23 15.56
CA ILE A 179 4.99 -6.18 15.39
C ILE A 179 5.41 -7.64 15.59
N THR A 180 6.70 -7.94 15.66
CA THR A 180 7.26 -9.30 15.85
C THR A 180 7.94 -9.48 17.21
N GLU A 181 7.65 -8.58 18.16
CA GLU A 181 8.20 -8.63 19.51
C GLU A 181 9.76 -8.61 19.53
N GLY A 182 10.35 -7.70 18.78
CA GLY A 182 11.80 -7.48 18.69
C GLY A 182 12.56 -8.53 17.88
N HIS A 183 11.89 -9.30 17.01
CA HIS A 183 12.58 -10.22 16.11
C HIS A 183 13.32 -9.43 15.03
N HIS A 184 14.61 -9.75 14.84
CA HIS A 184 15.44 -9.15 13.80
C HIS A 184 15.53 -10.14 12.65
N CYS A 185 14.90 -9.79 11.52
CA CYS A 185 14.80 -10.68 10.38
C CYS A 185 16.13 -10.81 9.62
N SER A 186 16.46 -12.03 9.21
CA SER A 186 17.48 -12.24 8.17
C SER A 186 17.02 -11.70 6.81
N GLN A 187 17.92 -11.63 5.82
CA GLN A 187 17.56 -11.17 4.48
C GLN A 187 16.50 -12.07 3.83
N ASP A 188 16.59 -13.40 4.00
CA ASP A 188 15.62 -14.34 3.47
C ASP A 188 14.29 -14.29 4.23
N GLU A 189 14.31 -14.10 5.56
CA GLU A 189 13.08 -13.85 6.33
C GLU A 189 12.40 -12.57 5.86
N ARG A 190 13.15 -11.48 5.65
CA ARG A 190 12.58 -10.21 5.18
C ARG A 190 11.93 -10.34 3.80
N LYS A 191 12.52 -11.13 2.90
CA LYS A 191 11.93 -11.49 1.60
C LYS A 191 10.67 -12.34 1.79
N LEU A 192 10.64 -13.29 2.72
CA LEU A 192 9.43 -14.03 3.04
C LEU A 192 8.31 -13.10 3.54
N LEU A 193 8.62 -12.19 4.46
CA LEU A 193 7.63 -11.24 5.00
C LEU A 193 7.08 -10.28 3.93
N SER A 194 7.83 -10.03 2.84
CA SER A 194 7.37 -9.19 1.74
C SER A 194 6.29 -9.83 0.88
N LEU A 195 6.23 -11.18 0.88
CA LEU A 195 5.23 -11.91 0.13
C LEU A 195 3.83 -11.76 0.75
N PRO A 196 2.76 -11.94 -0.05
CA PRO A 196 1.40 -12.01 0.48
C PRO A 196 1.23 -13.16 1.49
N ALA A 197 0.23 -13.02 2.37
CA ALA A 197 -0.12 -14.03 3.37
C ALA A 197 -0.35 -15.45 2.79
N ARG A 198 -0.91 -15.55 1.57
CA ARG A 198 -1.10 -16.83 0.87
C ARG A 198 0.20 -17.55 0.46
N PHE A 199 1.32 -16.82 0.42
CA PHE A 199 2.67 -17.34 0.19
C PHE A 199 3.46 -17.45 1.52
N GLY A 200 2.77 -17.41 2.67
CA GLY A 200 3.38 -17.47 4.00
C GLY A 200 3.93 -16.15 4.53
N GLY A 201 3.91 -15.06 3.74
CA GLY A 201 4.42 -13.75 4.16
C GLY A 201 3.46 -12.92 5.01
N LEU A 202 3.77 -11.63 5.17
CA LEU A 202 2.98 -10.64 5.92
C LEU A 202 2.43 -9.51 5.03
N ALA A 203 2.63 -9.58 3.72
CA ALA A 203 2.28 -8.49 2.79
C ALA A 203 2.91 -7.14 3.20
N ILE A 204 4.20 -7.15 3.54
CA ILE A 204 5.00 -5.95 3.83
C ILE A 204 6.07 -5.80 2.73
N PRO A 205 5.73 -5.20 1.56
CA PRO A 205 6.64 -5.17 0.41
C PRO A 205 7.98 -4.50 0.73
N ILE A 206 8.97 -4.74 -0.14
CA ILE A 206 10.19 -3.93 -0.18
C ILE A 206 9.95 -2.88 -1.27
N PHE A 207 9.57 -1.67 -0.85
CA PHE A 207 9.04 -0.64 -1.75
C PHE A 207 10.06 -0.19 -2.78
N SER A 208 11.33 -0.06 -2.37
CA SER A 208 12.44 0.28 -3.28
C SER A 208 12.62 -0.71 -4.43
N GLN A 209 12.26 -1.98 -4.25
CA GLN A 209 12.40 -3.03 -5.27
C GLN A 209 11.20 -3.11 -6.20
N ILE A 210 9.99 -2.80 -5.71
CA ILE A 210 8.76 -2.94 -6.49
C ILE A 210 8.34 -1.67 -7.23
N ALA A 211 8.89 -0.50 -6.84
CA ALA A 211 8.44 0.80 -7.34
C ALA A 211 8.42 0.91 -8.86
N GLU A 212 9.53 0.55 -9.52
CA GLU A 212 9.64 0.67 -10.98
C GLU A 212 8.67 -0.27 -11.70
N ARG A 213 8.51 -1.50 -11.19
CA ARG A 213 7.55 -2.46 -11.75
C ARG A 213 6.11 -1.98 -11.60
N GLU A 214 5.75 -1.45 -10.43
CA GLU A 214 4.41 -0.92 -10.19
C GLU A 214 4.10 0.29 -11.09
N TYR A 215 5.11 1.14 -11.34
CA TYR A 215 5.00 2.23 -12.31
C TYR A 215 4.74 1.72 -13.73
N GLU A 216 5.49 0.70 -14.17
CA GLU A 216 5.30 0.10 -15.49
C GLU A 216 3.95 -0.63 -15.63
N TYR A 217 3.46 -1.26 -14.57
CA TYR A 217 2.10 -1.81 -14.55
C TYR A 217 1.02 -0.73 -14.64
N SER A 218 1.22 0.41 -13.97
CA SER A 218 0.32 1.57 -14.06
C SER A 218 0.27 2.11 -15.50
N LYS A 219 1.42 2.29 -16.16
CA LYS A 219 1.49 2.69 -17.57
C LYS A 219 0.76 1.73 -18.49
N LYS A 220 1.03 0.42 -18.38
CA LYS A 220 0.36 -0.60 -19.20
C LYS A 220 -1.16 -0.58 -18.99
N ALA A 221 -1.61 -0.46 -17.75
CA ALA A 221 -3.04 -0.42 -17.42
C ALA A 221 -3.74 0.86 -17.88
N SER A 222 -3.01 1.96 -18.06
CA SER A 222 -3.55 3.27 -18.45
C SER A 222 -3.26 3.63 -19.91
N GLN A 223 -2.68 2.72 -20.69
CA GLN A 223 -2.20 2.98 -22.04
C GLN A 223 -3.30 3.49 -22.97
N GLN A 224 -4.43 2.77 -23.06
CA GLN A 224 -5.56 3.18 -23.93
C GLN A 224 -6.06 4.59 -23.58
N LEU A 225 -6.24 4.88 -22.29
CA LEU A 225 -6.68 6.21 -21.84
C LEU A 225 -5.64 7.28 -22.17
N THR A 226 -4.36 6.97 -22.01
CA THR A 226 -3.27 7.89 -22.32
C THR A 226 -3.21 8.20 -23.82
N GLU A 227 -3.40 7.19 -24.67
CA GLU A 227 -3.44 7.35 -26.12
C GLU A 227 -4.63 8.20 -26.57
N ASN A 228 -5.82 7.96 -26.01
CA ASN A 228 -7.02 8.77 -26.27
C ASN A 228 -6.84 10.23 -25.80
N ILE A 229 -6.24 10.45 -24.63
CA ILE A 229 -5.93 11.80 -24.16
C ILE A 229 -4.92 12.45 -25.12
N LYS A 230 -3.92 11.72 -25.61
CA LYS A 230 -2.92 12.28 -26.54
C LYS A 230 -3.46 12.56 -27.94
N SER A 231 -4.43 11.78 -28.41
CA SER A 231 -5.03 11.93 -29.74
C SER A 231 -5.98 13.12 -29.83
N GLN A 232 -6.55 13.58 -28.70
CA GLN A 232 -7.50 14.70 -28.65
C GLN A 232 -8.72 14.48 -29.58
N THR A 233 -9.07 13.23 -29.86
CA THR A 233 -10.19 12.89 -30.74
C THR A 233 -11.51 13.01 -30.01
N VAL A 234 -12.54 13.51 -30.71
CA VAL A 234 -13.92 13.58 -30.17
C VAL A 234 -14.49 12.18 -29.93
N GLU A 235 -14.12 11.22 -30.79
CA GLU A 235 -14.51 9.83 -30.64
C GLU A 235 -13.68 9.15 -29.55
N TYR A 236 -14.36 8.77 -28.47
CA TYR A 236 -13.80 7.96 -27.39
C TYR A 236 -13.92 6.48 -27.75
N SER A 237 -12.79 5.81 -27.92
CA SER A 237 -12.73 4.35 -28.09
C SER A 237 -12.06 3.71 -26.88
N PHE A 238 -12.72 2.74 -26.25
CA PHE A 238 -12.15 2.01 -25.12
C PHE A 238 -12.48 0.54 -25.20
N ASP A 239 -11.46 -0.28 -25.42
CA ASP A 239 -11.61 -1.72 -25.48
C ASP A 239 -11.54 -2.30 -24.06
N ASN A 240 -12.73 -2.52 -23.51
CA ASN A 240 -12.90 -3.18 -22.21
C ASN A 240 -12.28 -4.58 -22.18
N THR A 241 -12.33 -5.32 -23.29
CA THR A 241 -11.83 -6.70 -23.35
C THR A 241 -10.30 -6.73 -23.30
N ALA A 242 -9.65 -5.89 -24.11
CA ALA A 242 -8.20 -5.70 -24.05
C ALA A 242 -7.75 -5.20 -22.66
N HIS A 243 -8.46 -4.23 -22.07
CA HIS A 243 -8.16 -3.72 -20.74
C HIS A 243 -8.26 -4.79 -19.65
N HIS A 244 -9.32 -5.62 -19.70
CA HIS A 244 -9.46 -6.76 -18.79
C HIS A 244 -8.35 -7.80 -18.99
N SER A 245 -7.91 -8.04 -20.22
CA SER A 245 -6.76 -8.90 -20.52
C SER A 245 -5.49 -8.34 -19.90
N THR A 246 -5.16 -7.06 -20.13
CA THR A 246 -3.98 -6.42 -19.55
C THR A 246 -3.96 -6.48 -18.03
N LYS A 247 -5.11 -6.23 -17.36
CA LYS A 247 -5.22 -6.37 -15.91
C LYS A 247 -4.98 -7.81 -15.44
N SER A 248 -5.47 -8.79 -16.21
CA SER A 248 -5.27 -10.21 -15.91
C SER A 248 -3.80 -10.62 -16.08
N ASP A 249 -3.13 -10.12 -17.11
CA ASP A 249 -1.71 -10.35 -17.36
C ASP A 249 -0.84 -9.73 -16.26
N ILE A 250 -1.12 -8.49 -15.84
CA ILE A 250 -0.44 -7.85 -14.70
C ILE A 250 -0.61 -8.69 -13.43
N LYS A 251 -1.82 -9.17 -13.16
CA LYS A 251 -2.08 -10.04 -12.01
C LYS A 251 -1.30 -11.36 -12.10
N ARG A 252 -1.23 -11.96 -13.30
CA ARG A 252 -0.48 -13.19 -13.57
C ARG A 252 1.02 -12.97 -13.38
N SER A 253 1.59 -11.91 -13.94
CA SER A 253 3.01 -11.57 -13.77
C SER A 253 3.39 -11.36 -12.31
N ARG A 254 2.55 -10.64 -11.55
CA ARG A 254 2.77 -10.42 -10.11
C ARG A 254 2.73 -11.74 -9.32
N ASN A 255 1.81 -12.64 -9.66
CA ASN A 255 1.75 -13.95 -9.02
C ASN A 255 2.96 -14.82 -9.36
N LEU A 256 3.39 -14.84 -10.62
CA LEU A 256 4.57 -15.59 -11.06
C LEU A 256 5.83 -15.14 -10.32
N GLU A 257 5.98 -13.84 -10.10
CA GLU A 257 7.13 -13.31 -9.35
C GLU A 257 7.10 -13.75 -7.88
N HIS A 258 5.93 -13.70 -7.23
CA HIS A 258 5.80 -14.22 -5.87
C HIS A 258 6.14 -15.71 -5.79
N GLU A 259 5.72 -16.50 -6.79
CA GLU A 259 6.06 -17.92 -6.91
C GLU A 259 7.58 -18.13 -7.05
N GLN A 260 8.25 -17.33 -7.89
CA GLN A 260 9.70 -17.40 -8.08
C GLN A 260 10.47 -17.05 -6.80
N ILE A 261 10.09 -15.96 -6.12
CA ILE A 261 10.70 -15.57 -4.84
C ILE A 261 10.49 -16.67 -3.81
N HIS A 262 9.27 -17.20 -3.72
CA HIS A 262 8.92 -18.25 -2.78
C HIS A 262 9.70 -19.55 -3.04
N ALA A 263 9.75 -20.01 -4.28
CA ALA A 263 10.51 -21.21 -4.66
C ALA A 263 11.99 -21.06 -4.30
N GLY A 264 12.59 -19.91 -4.61
CA GLY A 264 13.98 -19.62 -4.23
C GLY A 264 14.20 -19.58 -2.71
N LEU A 265 13.19 -19.22 -1.92
CA LEU A 265 13.27 -19.23 -0.46
C LEU A 265 13.05 -20.61 0.14
N GLN A 266 12.23 -21.47 -0.47
CA GLN A 266 11.97 -22.83 0.03
C GLN A 266 13.24 -23.70 0.11
N GLU A 267 14.22 -23.43 -0.73
CA GLU A 267 15.51 -24.13 -0.68
C GLU A 267 16.38 -23.67 0.49
N ARG A 268 16.27 -22.39 0.88
CA ARG A 268 17.16 -21.73 1.85
C ARG A 268 16.60 -21.63 3.27
N ILE A 269 15.28 -21.66 3.42
CA ILE A 269 14.62 -21.53 4.73
C ILE A 269 14.52 -22.90 5.42
N ASN A 270 15.01 -22.98 6.65
CA ASN A 270 14.98 -24.20 7.48
C ASN A 270 13.56 -24.58 7.95
N GLN A 271 12.62 -23.64 7.99
CA GLN A 271 11.27 -23.84 8.53
C GLN A 271 10.22 -24.20 7.46
N LYS A 272 10.58 -25.07 6.50
CA LYS A 272 9.74 -25.42 5.32
C LYS A 272 8.30 -25.79 5.69
N ARG A 273 8.13 -26.70 6.65
CA ARG A 273 6.80 -27.17 7.10
C ARG A 273 5.94 -26.06 7.73
N ALA A 274 6.54 -25.12 8.46
CA ALA A 274 5.79 -24.00 9.04
C ALA A 274 5.29 -23.07 7.92
N ASN A 275 6.13 -22.81 6.91
CA ASN A 275 5.75 -22.03 5.75
C ASN A 275 4.65 -22.73 4.92
N GLU A 276 4.72 -24.05 4.72
CA GLU A 276 3.67 -24.83 4.05
C GLU A 276 2.32 -24.71 4.77
N ILE A 277 2.30 -24.83 6.10
CA ILE A 277 1.08 -24.64 6.90
C ILE A 277 0.55 -23.22 6.75
N ALA A 278 1.42 -22.20 6.78
CA ALA A 278 1.03 -20.79 6.62
C ALA A 278 0.36 -20.49 5.26
N GLN A 279 0.67 -21.28 4.24
CA GLN A 279 0.10 -21.18 2.89
C GLN A 279 -1.24 -21.91 2.72
N MET A 280 -1.60 -22.80 3.66
CA MET A 280 -2.86 -23.53 3.58
C MET A 280 -4.04 -22.56 3.49
N LYS A 281 -5.07 -22.94 2.73
CA LYS A 281 -6.29 -22.14 2.57
C LYS A 281 -6.82 -21.79 3.97
N ARG A 282 -7.09 -20.49 4.18
CA ARG A 282 -7.62 -19.92 5.42
C ARG A 282 -6.67 -19.89 6.63
N ALA A 283 -5.46 -20.45 6.54
CA ALA A 283 -4.49 -20.44 7.65
C ALA A 283 -4.04 -19.03 8.06
N SER A 284 -4.19 -18.05 7.15
CA SER A 284 -3.82 -16.66 7.38
C SER A 284 -5.00 -15.72 7.61
N ASN A 285 -6.22 -16.23 7.80
CA ASN A 285 -7.41 -15.39 7.96
C ASN A 285 -7.32 -14.46 9.18
N TRP A 286 -6.69 -14.91 10.26
CA TRP A 286 -6.46 -14.10 11.46
C TRP A 286 -5.52 -12.90 11.21
N LEU A 287 -4.70 -12.94 10.15
CA LEU A 287 -3.87 -11.81 9.71
C LEU A 287 -4.62 -10.90 8.73
N THR A 288 -5.38 -11.49 7.80
CA THR A 288 -6.01 -10.73 6.71
C THR A 288 -7.35 -10.10 7.07
N SER A 289 -7.95 -10.51 8.19
CA SER A 289 -9.22 -9.95 8.67
C SER A 289 -8.97 -8.65 9.44
N LEU A 290 -9.90 -7.71 9.31
CA LEU A 290 -9.85 -6.48 10.10
C LEU A 290 -10.12 -6.80 11.58
N PRO A 291 -9.36 -6.21 12.52
CA PRO A 291 -9.52 -6.45 13.95
C PRO A 291 -10.75 -5.70 14.49
N ILE A 292 -11.93 -6.25 14.23
CA ILE A 292 -13.22 -5.72 14.69
C ILE A 292 -13.58 -6.38 16.02
N ARG A 293 -13.82 -5.57 17.06
CA ARG A 293 -14.04 -6.07 18.43
C ARG A 293 -15.39 -6.73 18.58
N GLU A 294 -16.42 -6.16 17.96
CA GLU A 294 -17.80 -6.64 17.98
C GLU A 294 -17.92 -8.05 17.38
N GLU A 295 -17.04 -8.37 16.42
CA GLU A 295 -16.96 -9.67 15.75
C GLU A 295 -15.96 -10.64 16.41
N ASN A 296 -15.38 -10.28 17.55
CA ASN A 296 -14.35 -11.06 18.25
C ASN A 296 -13.12 -11.40 17.38
N TYR A 297 -12.74 -10.52 16.45
CA TYR A 297 -11.55 -10.69 15.61
C TYR A 297 -10.28 -10.06 16.21
N VAL A 298 -10.39 -9.49 17.41
CA VAL A 298 -9.27 -8.86 18.12
C VAL A 298 -8.52 -9.91 18.92
N LEU A 299 -7.23 -10.04 18.62
CA LEU A 299 -6.26 -10.79 19.41
C LEU A 299 -5.64 -9.85 20.42
N ASN A 300 -5.42 -10.34 21.65
CA ASN A 300 -4.61 -9.60 22.59
C ASN A 300 -3.14 -9.55 22.13
N LYS A 301 -2.36 -8.65 22.73
CA LYS A 301 -0.96 -8.42 22.37
C LYS A 301 -0.10 -9.71 22.38
N ARG A 302 -0.27 -10.56 23.40
CA ARG A 302 0.51 -11.80 23.55
C ARG A 302 0.10 -12.82 22.48
N GLU A 303 -1.21 -13.02 22.29
CA GLU A 303 -1.76 -13.91 21.27
C GLU A 303 -1.24 -13.55 19.88
N PHE A 304 -1.24 -12.27 19.52
CA PHE A 304 -0.73 -11.83 18.23
C PHE A 304 0.76 -12.14 18.05
N TYR A 305 1.59 -11.82 19.06
CA TYR A 305 3.02 -12.10 18.98
C TYR A 305 3.33 -13.59 18.96
N ASP A 306 2.65 -14.40 19.77
CA ASP A 306 2.80 -15.85 19.75
C ASP A 306 2.35 -16.43 18.42
N ALA A 307 1.22 -15.98 17.87
CA ALA A 307 0.73 -16.43 16.57
C ALA A 307 1.75 -16.13 15.45
N ILE A 308 2.35 -14.94 15.43
CA ILE A 308 3.41 -14.58 14.48
C ILE A 308 4.63 -15.48 14.68
N ARG A 309 5.11 -15.64 15.92
CA ARG A 309 6.29 -16.46 16.20
C ARG A 309 6.05 -17.93 15.86
N MET A 310 4.89 -18.48 16.17
CA MET A 310 4.51 -19.85 15.78
C MET A 310 4.43 -20.01 14.27
N ARG A 311 3.84 -19.04 13.55
CA ARG A 311 3.75 -19.03 12.08
C ARG A 311 5.11 -19.20 11.41
N TYR A 312 6.13 -18.50 11.90
CA TYR A 312 7.49 -18.57 11.36
C TYR A 312 8.41 -19.55 12.10
N ARG A 313 7.88 -20.26 13.10
CA ARG A 313 8.64 -21.12 14.02
C ARG A 313 9.86 -20.40 14.61
N TRP A 314 9.67 -19.14 14.97
CA TRP A 314 10.59 -18.37 15.79
C TRP A 314 10.44 -18.77 17.25
N PRO A 315 11.51 -18.65 18.07
CA PRO A 315 11.43 -18.96 19.49
C PRO A 315 10.34 -18.15 20.20
N LEU A 316 9.46 -18.81 20.95
CA LEU A 316 8.50 -18.11 21.81
C LEU A 316 9.21 -17.47 22.99
N LYS A 317 8.64 -16.36 23.47
CA LYS A 317 9.10 -15.67 24.67
C LYS A 317 8.18 -16.00 25.85
N PHE A 318 8.71 -15.90 27.06
CA PHE A 318 7.96 -16.09 28.31
C PHE A 318 7.33 -17.48 28.49
N ILE A 319 7.86 -18.50 27.82
CA ILE A 319 7.49 -19.89 28.07
C ILE A 319 8.38 -20.47 29.18
N PRO A 320 7.88 -21.44 29.98
CA PRO A 320 8.70 -22.19 30.92
C PRO A 320 9.93 -22.82 30.23
N THR A 321 11.02 -23.01 30.96
CA THR A 321 12.20 -23.72 30.42
C THR A 321 12.00 -25.24 30.49
N THR A 322 11.28 -25.71 31.50
CA THR A 322 11.01 -27.12 31.78
C THR A 322 9.51 -27.37 31.97
N CYS A 323 9.07 -28.55 31.57
CA CYS A 323 7.72 -29.06 31.76
C CYS A 323 7.62 -29.80 33.10
N ALA A 324 6.41 -29.96 33.65
CA ALA A 324 6.14 -30.80 34.82
C ALA A 324 6.58 -32.27 34.64
N CYS A 325 6.75 -32.74 33.40
CA CYS A 325 7.31 -34.06 33.12
C CYS A 325 8.85 -34.12 33.18
N GLY A 326 9.53 -33.01 33.50
CA GLY A 326 10.99 -32.90 33.59
C GLY A 326 11.73 -32.64 32.27
N LYS A 327 11.04 -32.61 31.11
CA LYS A 327 11.66 -32.34 29.80
C LYS A 327 11.68 -30.84 29.50
N ARG A 328 12.55 -30.40 28.57
CA ARG A 328 12.57 -29.03 28.07
C ARG A 328 11.21 -28.68 27.44
N PHE A 329 10.65 -27.53 27.82
CA PHE A 329 9.38 -27.08 27.29
C PHE A 329 9.57 -26.41 25.92
N SER A 330 8.74 -26.80 24.96
CA SER A 330 8.68 -26.27 23.60
C SER A 330 7.25 -26.40 23.09
N VAL A 331 6.89 -25.73 21.99
CA VAL A 331 5.56 -25.87 21.39
C VAL A 331 5.26 -27.33 21.03
N ASP A 332 6.23 -28.01 20.41
CA ASP A 332 6.09 -29.44 20.05
C ASP A 332 5.90 -30.32 21.29
N HIS A 333 6.63 -30.02 22.38
CA HIS A 333 6.48 -30.73 23.64
C HIS A 333 5.13 -30.46 24.30
N ALA A 334 4.67 -29.21 24.29
CA ALA A 334 3.39 -28.81 24.85
C ALA A 334 2.21 -29.54 24.16
N LEU A 335 2.31 -29.81 22.86
CA LEU A 335 1.26 -30.51 22.11
C LEU A 335 1.27 -32.05 22.29
N SER A 336 2.34 -32.61 22.84
CA SER A 336 2.53 -34.07 22.95
C SER A 336 2.68 -34.58 24.39
N CYS A 337 2.95 -33.70 25.36
CA CYS A 337 3.18 -34.11 26.73
C CYS A 337 1.86 -34.43 27.46
N LEU A 338 1.78 -35.64 28.02
CA LEU A 338 0.65 -36.10 28.81
C LEU A 338 0.61 -35.51 30.23
N LYS A 339 1.76 -35.12 30.82
CA LYS A 339 1.80 -34.62 32.20
C LYS A 339 1.65 -33.11 32.34
N GLY A 340 2.29 -32.33 31.47
CA GLY A 340 2.31 -30.87 31.55
C GLY A 340 2.09 -30.19 30.20
N GLY A 341 1.57 -30.93 29.22
CA GLY A 341 1.16 -30.39 27.92
C GLY A 341 -0.35 -30.16 27.85
N PHE A 342 -0.79 -29.63 26.71
CA PHE A 342 -2.18 -29.27 26.41
C PHE A 342 -3.03 -30.46 25.93
N VAL A 343 -2.58 -31.70 26.12
CA VAL A 343 -3.35 -32.88 25.68
C VAL A 343 -4.64 -33.00 26.48
N HIS A 344 -4.56 -32.89 27.81
CA HIS A 344 -5.73 -32.93 28.68
C HIS A 344 -6.68 -31.75 28.43
N GLN A 345 -6.16 -30.52 28.43
CA GLN A 345 -6.99 -29.33 28.17
C GLN A 345 -7.77 -29.41 26.85
N ARG A 346 -7.17 -29.90 25.76
CA ARG A 346 -7.89 -30.06 24.49
C ARG A 346 -8.99 -31.11 24.54
N HIS A 347 -8.80 -32.19 25.30
CA HIS A 347 -9.86 -33.20 25.50
C HIS A 347 -10.97 -32.64 26.38
N ASP A 348 -10.60 -31.91 27.44
CA ASP A 348 -11.54 -31.24 28.34
C ASP A 348 -12.39 -30.21 27.57
N GLU A 349 -11.79 -29.39 26.70
CA GLU A 349 -12.53 -28.43 25.86
C GLU A 349 -13.59 -29.08 24.98
N ILE A 350 -13.28 -30.23 24.35
CA ILE A 350 -14.25 -30.97 23.53
C ILE A 350 -15.35 -31.57 24.41
N ARG A 351 -14.98 -32.19 25.54
CA ARG A 351 -15.93 -32.73 26.51
C ARG A 351 -16.89 -31.63 26.98
N ASP A 352 -16.35 -30.47 27.33
CA ASP A 352 -17.10 -29.35 27.88
C ASP A 352 -18.04 -28.74 26.84
N LEU A 353 -17.59 -28.57 25.59
CA LEU A 353 -18.43 -28.13 24.47
C LEU A 353 -19.57 -29.11 24.20
N CYS A 354 -19.28 -30.42 24.16
CA CYS A 354 -20.29 -31.46 23.98
C CYS A 354 -21.30 -31.46 25.13
N GLY A 355 -20.84 -31.33 26.37
CA GLY A 355 -21.71 -31.23 27.54
C GLY A 355 -22.62 -30.01 27.51
N GLN A 356 -22.08 -28.84 27.18
CA GLN A 356 -22.87 -27.60 27.01
C GLN A 356 -23.94 -27.77 25.94
N THR A 357 -23.56 -28.28 24.76
CA THR A 357 -24.50 -28.49 23.65
C THR A 357 -25.59 -29.52 24.00
N ALA A 358 -25.23 -30.58 24.74
CA ALA A 358 -26.18 -31.60 25.17
C ALA A 358 -27.18 -31.08 26.21
N THR A 359 -26.74 -30.15 27.07
CA THR A 359 -27.59 -29.50 28.09
C THR A 359 -28.70 -28.65 27.45
N GLU A 360 -28.50 -28.16 26.23
CA GLU A 360 -29.55 -27.43 25.49
C GLU A 360 -30.72 -28.32 25.06
N ILE A 361 -30.50 -29.65 24.96
CA ILE A 361 -31.46 -30.62 24.43
C ILE A 361 -32.02 -31.52 25.55
N SER A 362 -31.21 -31.85 26.55
CA SER A 362 -31.56 -32.75 27.65
C SER A 362 -31.24 -32.12 29.00
N ASN A 363 -32.16 -32.27 29.95
CA ASN A 363 -32.01 -31.76 31.32
C ASN A 363 -31.15 -32.67 32.22
N ASP A 364 -30.84 -33.89 31.76
CA ASP A 364 -30.07 -34.90 32.51
C ASP A 364 -28.70 -35.11 31.85
N VAL A 365 -27.87 -34.07 31.91
CA VAL A 365 -26.52 -34.04 31.35
C VAL A 365 -25.56 -33.53 32.42
N GLU A 366 -24.56 -34.34 32.75
CA GLU A 366 -23.48 -33.97 33.66
C GLU A 366 -22.12 -34.14 32.98
N ILE A 367 -21.20 -33.22 33.24
CA ILE A 367 -19.82 -33.29 32.79
C ILE A 367 -18.98 -33.92 33.90
N GLU A 368 -18.11 -34.87 33.55
CA GLU A 368 -17.24 -35.55 34.51
C GLU A 368 -16.42 -34.52 35.33
N PRO A 369 -16.53 -34.53 36.68
CA PRO A 369 -15.85 -33.57 37.52
C PRO A 369 -14.34 -33.84 37.56
N ASN A 370 -13.54 -32.77 37.74
CA ASN A 370 -12.10 -32.92 37.97
C ASN A 370 -11.87 -33.77 39.22
N LEU A 371 -11.15 -34.88 39.07
CA LEU A 371 -10.74 -35.72 40.20
C LEU A 371 -9.94 -34.88 41.20
N LEU A 372 -10.25 -35.03 42.50
CA LEU A 372 -9.50 -34.38 43.57
C LEU A 372 -8.00 -34.72 43.44
N PRO A 373 -7.09 -33.75 43.63
CA PRO A 373 -5.67 -34.04 43.65
C PRO A 373 -5.38 -35.04 44.78
N LEU A 374 -4.65 -36.10 44.46
CA LEU A 374 -4.17 -37.06 45.45
C LEU A 374 -3.28 -36.31 46.44
N THR A 375 -3.77 -36.16 47.68
CA THR A 375 -3.04 -35.54 48.81
C THR A 375 -1.83 -36.33 49.24
#